data_AF-A0A7S1RG15-F1
#
_entry.id   AF-A0A7S1RG15-F1
#
_cell.length_a   1.000
_cell.length_b   1.000
_cell.length_c   1.000
_cell.angle_alpha   90.00
_cell.angle_beta   90.00
_cell.angle_gamma   90.00
#
_symmetry.space_group_name_H-M   'P 1'
#
loop_
_entity.id
_entity.type
_entity.pdbx_description
1 polymer ?
#
loop_
_entity_poly.entity_id
_entity_poly.type
_entity_poly.pdbx_seq_one_letter_code
_entity_poly.pdbx_strand_id
1 'polypeptide(L)'
;STAAEAKAAASHKLASGSSIQEAMQAFARLPIAFMYGFRIQAGHNRSLYKTADPATAVEHRRRFLAALAHGVEKKLDLLQAELRQEVQRARRHHQDLPESLRVRVDVELESRRSRRKASRPSRLAIDDIMCGVCGGGGDESMLLLCDECNAGFHTYCLTPKLDVIPEGTWHCPSCTSEQ
;
A
#
# COMPACT_ATOMS: atom_id res chain seq x y z
N SER A 1 -5.96 -28.63 13.11
CA SER A 1 -4.97 -27.56 12.88
C SER A 1 -5.36 -26.61 11.74
N THR A 2 -6.08 -27.05 10.71
CA THR A 2 -6.36 -26.28 9.47
C THR A 2 -7.12 -24.94 9.62
N ALA A 3 -8.01 -24.80 10.61
CA ALA A 3 -8.82 -23.58 10.77
C ALA A 3 -8.02 -22.39 11.31
N ALA A 4 -7.01 -22.64 12.14
CA ALA A 4 -6.14 -21.60 12.68
C ALA A 4 -5.17 -21.07 11.61
N GLU A 5 -4.60 -21.99 10.82
CA GLU A 5 -3.72 -21.68 9.69
C GLU A 5 -4.44 -20.86 8.61
N ALA A 6 -5.69 -21.23 8.27
CA ALA A 6 -6.48 -20.48 7.30
C ALA A 6 -6.89 -19.08 7.81
N LYS A 7 -7.16 -18.94 9.12
CA LYS A 7 -7.44 -17.63 9.74
C LYS A 7 -6.19 -16.73 9.70
N ALA A 8 -5.02 -17.28 10.02
CA ALA A 8 -3.75 -16.55 9.94
C ALA A 8 -3.44 -16.11 8.51
N ALA A 9 -3.65 -16.99 7.52
CA ALA A 9 -3.44 -16.67 6.11
C ALA A 9 -4.39 -15.59 5.60
N ALA A 10 -5.66 -15.59 6.03
CA ALA A 10 -6.63 -14.56 5.66
C ALA A 10 -6.30 -13.19 6.29
N SER A 11 -5.88 -13.18 7.56
CA SER A 11 -5.41 -11.97 8.24
C SER A 11 -4.16 -11.40 7.58
N HIS A 12 -3.21 -12.25 7.19
CA HIS A 12 -2.01 -11.83 6.47
C HIS A 12 -2.33 -11.20 5.10
N LYS A 13 -3.27 -11.78 4.35
CA LYS A 13 -3.69 -11.23 3.03
C LYS A 13 -4.38 -9.88 3.13
N LEU A 14 -5.17 -9.65 4.18
CA LEU A 14 -5.76 -8.33 4.46
C LEU A 14 -4.69 -7.30 4.83
N ALA A 15 -3.64 -7.72 5.55
CA ALA A 15 -2.53 -6.86 5.94
C ALA A 15 -1.61 -6.53 4.75
N SER A 16 -1.47 -7.44 3.77
CA SER A 16 -0.63 -7.26 2.58
C SER A 16 -1.30 -6.50 1.43
N GLY A 17 -2.45 -5.84 1.66
CA GLY A 17 -3.15 -5.04 0.65
C GLY A 17 -3.79 -5.85 -0.48
N SER A 18 -3.98 -7.15 -0.31
CA SER A 18 -4.71 -8.01 -1.25
C SER A 18 -6.19 -7.59 -1.31
N SER A 19 -6.87 -7.84 -2.43
CA SER A 19 -8.26 -7.41 -2.62
C SER A 19 -9.17 -8.02 -1.54
N ILE A 20 -10.12 -7.22 -1.04
CA ILE A 20 -11.15 -7.66 -0.09
C ILE A 20 -11.83 -8.96 -0.59
N GLN A 21 -11.99 -9.10 -1.91
CA GLN A 21 -12.52 -10.30 -2.55
C GLN A 21 -11.66 -11.56 -2.32
N GLU A 22 -10.34 -11.44 -2.33
CA GLU A 22 -9.41 -12.57 -2.11
C GLU A 22 -9.36 -13.01 -0.65
N ALA A 23 -9.40 -12.05 0.28
CA ALA A 23 -9.52 -12.35 1.72
C ALA A 23 -10.82 -13.09 2.03
N MET A 24 -11.91 -12.66 1.40
CA MET A 24 -13.23 -13.25 1.54
C MET A 24 -13.30 -14.68 0.97
N GLN A 25 -12.58 -14.97 -0.12
CA GLN A 25 -12.42 -16.33 -0.64
C GLN A 25 -11.64 -17.25 0.30
N ALA A 26 -10.66 -16.73 1.05
CA ALA A 26 -9.94 -17.52 2.05
C ALA A 26 -10.85 -17.89 3.24
N PHE A 27 -11.65 -16.93 3.74
CA PHE A 27 -12.66 -17.21 4.77
C PHE A 27 -13.73 -18.20 4.28
N ALA A 28 -14.05 -18.21 2.99
CA ALA A 28 -14.98 -19.15 2.36
C ALA A 28 -14.64 -20.63 2.62
N ARG A 29 -13.34 -20.94 2.81
CA ARG A 29 -12.79 -22.29 2.95
C ARG A 29 -12.79 -22.86 4.38
N LEU A 30 -13.22 -22.09 5.39
CA LEU A 30 -13.23 -22.56 6.79
C LEU A 30 -14.38 -23.57 7.05
N PRO A 31 -14.13 -24.69 7.76
CA PRO A 31 -15.12 -25.76 8.00
C PRO A 31 -16.41 -25.29 8.69
N ILE A 32 -16.29 -24.41 9.69
CA ILE A 32 -17.43 -23.84 10.44
C ILE A 32 -18.41 -23.15 9.52
N ALA A 33 -17.94 -22.59 8.41
CA ALA A 33 -18.78 -21.83 7.51
C ALA A 33 -19.47 -22.68 6.43
N PHE A 34 -19.19 -23.98 6.34
CA PHE A 34 -19.96 -24.92 5.53
C PHE A 34 -21.27 -25.35 6.21
N MET A 35 -21.38 -25.22 7.54
CA MET A 35 -22.56 -25.67 8.30
C MET A 35 -23.65 -24.61 8.47
N TYR A 36 -23.29 -23.33 8.33
CA TYR A 36 -24.20 -22.22 8.62
C TYR A 36 -24.35 -21.33 7.39
N GLY A 37 -25.57 -21.25 6.87
CA GLY A 37 -25.99 -20.28 5.87
C GLY A 37 -26.50 -19.00 6.52
N PHE A 38 -26.42 -17.89 5.78
CA PHE A 38 -27.00 -16.60 6.18
C PHE A 38 -28.08 -16.22 5.18
N ARG A 39 -29.29 -15.90 5.65
CA ARG A 39 -30.37 -15.39 4.79
C ARG A 39 -30.60 -13.93 5.11
N ILE A 40 -30.72 -13.10 4.07
CA ILE A 40 -31.21 -11.73 4.22
C ILE A 40 -32.72 -11.79 4.05
N GLN A 41 -33.49 -11.57 5.12
CA GLN A 41 -34.92 -11.31 5.01
C GLN A 41 -35.14 -9.82 4.71
N ALA A 42 -36.23 -9.51 4.00
CA ALA A 42 -36.65 -8.13 3.77
C ALA A 42 -36.72 -7.39 5.12
N GLY A 43 -35.96 -6.29 5.25
CA GLY A 43 -35.93 -5.49 6.49
C GLY A 43 -34.67 -5.62 7.36
N HIS A 44 -33.53 -6.06 6.83
CA HIS A 44 -32.21 -6.09 7.52
C HIS A 44 -32.05 -7.13 8.65
N ASN A 45 -33.06 -7.93 8.97
CA ASN A 45 -32.89 -9.00 9.95
C ASN A 45 -32.07 -10.16 9.35
N ARG A 46 -30.96 -10.44 10.03
CA ARG A 46 -29.96 -11.45 9.66
C ARG A 46 -30.20 -12.69 10.50
N SER A 47 -30.60 -13.80 9.88
CA SER A 47 -30.79 -15.06 10.59
C SER A 47 -29.78 -16.10 10.13
N LEU A 48 -29.09 -16.69 11.09
CA LEU A 48 -28.25 -17.88 10.92
C LEU A 48 -29.18 -19.09 10.78
N TYR A 49 -28.99 -19.87 9.73
CA TYR A 49 -29.73 -21.13 9.59
C TYR A 49 -28.83 -22.26 9.12
N LYS A 50 -29.21 -23.47 9.51
CA LYS A 50 -28.55 -24.70 9.08
C LYS A 50 -29.23 -25.18 7.80
N THR A 51 -28.49 -25.26 6.70
CA THR A 51 -28.96 -25.88 5.45
C THR A 51 -28.34 -27.25 5.31
N ALA A 52 -29.12 -28.23 4.85
CA ALA A 52 -28.63 -29.58 4.58
C ALA A 52 -27.81 -29.65 3.28
N ASP A 53 -28.01 -28.69 2.36
CA ASP A 53 -27.27 -28.58 1.10
C ASP A 53 -26.07 -27.60 1.21
N PRO A 54 -24.82 -28.10 1.09
CA PRO A 54 -23.61 -27.29 1.11
C PRO A 54 -23.53 -26.28 -0.04
N ALA A 55 -24.07 -26.58 -1.23
CA ALA A 55 -23.99 -25.69 -2.38
C ALA A 55 -24.80 -24.40 -2.15
N THR A 56 -26.00 -24.56 -1.63
CA THR A 56 -26.87 -23.45 -1.19
C THR A 56 -26.23 -22.62 -0.08
N ALA A 57 -25.48 -23.23 0.85
CA ALA A 57 -24.76 -22.51 1.91
C ALA A 57 -23.68 -21.57 1.33
N VAL A 58 -22.88 -22.08 0.40
CA VAL A 58 -21.78 -21.33 -0.25
C VAL A 58 -22.33 -20.16 -1.05
N GLU A 59 -23.39 -20.35 -1.84
CA GLU A 59 -23.97 -19.28 -2.67
C GLU A 59 -24.58 -18.16 -1.81
N HIS A 60 -25.29 -18.50 -0.73
CA HIS A 60 -25.82 -17.49 0.18
C HIS A 60 -24.72 -16.70 0.89
N ARG A 61 -23.64 -17.37 1.30
CA ARG A 61 -22.47 -16.70 1.86
C ARG A 61 -21.82 -15.77 0.84
N ARG A 62 -21.66 -16.20 -0.42
CA ARG A 62 -21.13 -15.38 -1.51
C ARG A 62 -21.97 -14.11 -1.73
N ARG A 63 -23.29 -14.24 -1.77
CA ARG A 63 -24.22 -13.09 -1.91
C ARG A 63 -24.14 -12.13 -0.73
N PHE A 64 -24.07 -12.66 0.49
CA PHE A 64 -23.92 -11.85 1.71
C PHE A 64 -22.62 -11.03 1.68
N LEU A 65 -21.53 -11.71 1.37
CA LEU A 65 -20.21 -11.13 1.24
C LEU A 65 -20.18 -10.03 0.16
N ALA A 66 -20.77 -10.29 -1.02
CA ALA A 66 -20.89 -9.29 -2.08
C ALA A 66 -21.72 -8.06 -1.64
N ALA A 67 -22.81 -8.25 -0.90
CA ALA A 67 -23.63 -7.15 -0.39
C ALA A 67 -22.88 -6.27 0.63
N LEU A 68 -22.04 -6.86 1.49
CA LEU A 68 -21.18 -6.11 2.40
C LEU A 68 -20.11 -5.31 1.64
N ALA A 69 -19.44 -5.95 0.66
CA ALA A 69 -18.43 -5.29 -0.17
C ALA A 69 -19.02 -4.07 -0.89
N HIS A 70 -20.16 -4.24 -1.56
CA HIS A 70 -20.88 -3.15 -2.22
C HIS A 70 -21.30 -2.05 -1.22
N GLY A 71 -21.69 -2.42 0.00
CA GLY A 71 -22.00 -1.45 1.06
C GLY A 71 -20.80 -0.59 1.45
N VAL A 72 -19.61 -1.19 1.57
CA VAL A 72 -18.35 -0.49 1.86
C VAL A 72 -17.94 0.41 0.70
N GLU A 73 -17.97 -0.10 -0.53
CA GLU A 73 -17.65 0.66 -1.75
C GLU A 73 -18.57 1.88 -1.89
N LYS A 74 -19.89 1.69 -1.75
CA LYS A 74 -20.84 2.81 -1.80
C LYS A 74 -20.57 3.85 -0.72
N LYS A 75 -20.19 3.43 0.50
CA LYS A 75 -19.85 4.38 1.58
C LYS A 75 -18.56 5.13 1.26
N LEU A 76 -17.57 4.45 0.68
CA LEU A 76 -16.33 5.06 0.21
C LEU A 76 -16.60 6.09 -0.88
N ASP A 77 -17.43 5.76 -1.88
CA ASP A 77 -17.80 6.67 -2.97
C ASP A 77 -18.49 7.93 -2.47
N LEU A 78 -19.39 7.78 -1.50
CA LEU A 78 -20.08 8.91 -0.85
C LEU A 78 -19.09 9.81 -0.10
N LEU A 79 -18.19 9.23 0.69
CA LEU A 79 -17.16 9.98 1.42
C LEU A 79 -16.17 10.68 0.47
N GLN A 80 -15.78 10.01 -0.61
CA GLN A 80 -14.96 10.62 -1.66
C GLN A 80 -15.68 11.76 -2.36
N ALA A 81 -16.99 11.63 -2.61
CA ALA A 81 -17.80 12.70 -3.18
C ALA A 81 -17.90 13.91 -2.25
N GLU A 82 -18.13 13.67 -0.95
CA GLU A 82 -18.16 14.71 0.08
C GLU A 82 -16.81 15.44 0.19
N LEU A 83 -15.70 14.70 0.23
CA LEU A 83 -14.35 15.27 0.22
C LEU A 83 -14.08 16.09 -1.04
N ARG A 84 -14.51 15.61 -2.22
CA ARG A 84 -14.40 16.37 -3.48
C ARG A 84 -15.15 17.69 -3.41
N GLN A 85 -16.36 17.70 -2.82
CA GLN A 85 -17.14 18.92 -2.63
C GLN A 85 -16.44 19.90 -1.69
N GLU A 86 -15.90 19.42 -0.56
CA GLU A 86 -15.15 20.26 0.38
C GLU A 86 -13.91 20.89 -0.27
N VAL A 87 -13.14 20.11 -1.02
CA VAL A 87 -11.98 20.64 -1.77
C VAL A 87 -12.41 21.71 -2.77
N GLN A 88 -13.54 21.53 -3.46
CA GLN A 88 -14.07 22.53 -4.38
C GLN A 88 -14.55 23.79 -3.64
N ARG A 89 -15.18 23.67 -2.46
CA ARG A 89 -15.56 24.81 -1.63
C ARG A 89 -14.33 25.62 -1.23
N ALA A 90 -13.29 24.96 -0.72
CA ALA A 90 -12.03 25.62 -0.36
C ALA A 90 -11.37 26.33 -1.55
N ARG A 91 -11.39 25.72 -2.74
CA ARG A 91 -10.88 26.36 -3.98
C ARG A 91 -11.65 27.62 -4.35
N ARG A 92 -12.98 27.61 -4.25
CA ARG A 92 -13.81 28.81 -4.51
C ARG A 92 -13.51 29.91 -3.51
N HIS A 93 -13.49 29.59 -2.21
CA HIS A 93 -13.11 30.55 -1.17
C HIS A 93 -11.73 31.18 -1.42
N HIS A 94 -10.76 30.40 -1.92
CA HIS A 94 -9.45 30.93 -2.30
C HIS A 94 -9.51 31.87 -3.52
N GLN A 95 -10.35 31.55 -4.52
CA GLN A 95 -10.54 32.39 -5.70
C GLN A 95 -11.23 33.72 -5.37
N ASP A 96 -12.18 33.70 -4.43
CA ASP A 96 -12.95 34.86 -3.97
C ASP A 96 -12.12 35.85 -3.12
N LEU A 97 -10.91 35.47 -2.70
CA LEU A 97 -10.02 36.37 -1.97
C LEU A 97 -9.52 37.52 -2.88
N PRO A 98 -9.31 38.72 -2.31
CA PRO A 98 -8.55 39.78 -2.95
C PRO A 98 -7.19 39.26 -3.42
N GLU A 99 -6.71 39.76 -4.55
CA GLU A 99 -5.48 39.27 -5.21
C GLU A 99 -4.27 39.27 -4.27
N SER A 100 -4.13 40.30 -3.43
CA SER A 100 -3.04 40.40 -2.44
C SER A 100 -3.08 39.30 -1.37
N LEU A 101 -4.26 38.85 -0.96
CA LEU A 101 -4.41 37.75 0.00
C LEU A 101 -4.25 36.39 -0.68
N ARG A 102 -4.75 36.25 -1.91
CA ARG A 102 -4.59 35.03 -2.71
C ARG A 102 -3.12 34.70 -2.94
N VAL A 103 -2.34 35.67 -3.40
CA VAL A 103 -0.88 35.53 -3.60
C VAL A 103 -0.16 35.12 -2.30
N ARG A 104 -0.54 35.72 -1.15
CA ARG A 104 0.05 35.36 0.15
C ARG A 104 -0.23 33.90 0.54
N VAL A 105 -1.46 33.43 0.30
CA VAL A 105 -1.84 32.04 0.57
C VAL A 105 -1.09 31.09 -0.37
N ASP A 106 -1.01 31.40 -1.67
CA ASP A 106 -0.28 30.59 -2.65
C ASP A 106 1.20 30.41 -2.27
N VAL A 107 1.90 31.50 -1.92
CA VAL A 107 3.30 31.45 -1.48
C VAL A 107 3.46 30.59 -0.22
N GLU A 108 2.56 30.69 0.75
CA GLU A 108 2.61 29.85 1.95
C GLU A 108 2.35 28.37 1.64
N LEU A 109 1.41 28.06 0.75
CA LEU A 109 1.14 26.69 0.31
C LEU A 109 2.34 26.08 -0.43
N GLU A 110 3.03 26.87 -1.26
CA GLU A 110 4.26 26.45 -1.94
C GLU A 110 5.41 26.18 -0.97
N SER A 111 5.59 27.02 0.04
CA SER A 111 6.57 26.79 1.11
C SER A 111 6.28 25.50 1.88
N ARG A 112 5.01 25.27 2.25
CA ARG A 112 4.56 24.03 2.91
C ARG A 112 4.75 22.80 2.03
N ARG A 113 4.47 22.91 0.72
CA ARG A 113 4.69 21.83 -0.26
C ARG A 113 6.17 21.48 -0.38
N SER A 114 7.02 22.49 -0.44
CA SER A 114 8.48 22.31 -0.50
C SER A 114 9.01 21.64 0.76
N ARG A 115 8.53 22.05 1.94
CA ARG A 115 8.88 21.42 3.22
C ARG A 115 8.43 19.96 3.29
N ARG A 116 7.20 19.66 2.83
CA ARG A 116 6.70 18.26 2.73
C ARG A 116 7.50 17.42 1.75
N LYS A 117 8.01 18.01 0.67
CA LYS A 117 8.88 17.33 -0.30
C LYS A 117 10.26 17.04 0.30
N ALA A 118 10.82 17.99 1.05
CA ALA A 118 12.09 17.83 1.76
C ALA A 118 12.00 16.85 2.94
N SER A 119 10.84 16.80 3.63
CA SER A 119 10.59 15.86 4.72
C SER A 119 10.09 14.49 4.26
N ARG A 120 9.80 14.33 2.95
CA ARG A 120 9.44 13.03 2.41
C ARG A 120 10.74 12.24 2.36
N PRO A 121 10.84 11.06 3.01
CA PRO A 121 11.94 10.17 2.70
C PRO A 121 11.93 10.00 1.18
N SER A 122 13.07 10.30 0.54
CA SER A 122 13.22 10.02 -0.88
C SER A 122 12.84 8.57 -1.08
N ARG A 123 12.10 8.22 -2.14
CA ARG A 123 11.70 6.83 -2.41
C ARG A 123 12.90 5.90 -2.70
N LEU A 124 14.12 6.40 -2.55
CA LEU A 124 15.27 5.58 -2.22
C LEU A 124 15.37 5.57 -0.70
N ALA A 125 14.44 4.86 -0.05
CA ALA A 125 14.76 4.35 1.27
C ALA A 125 15.97 3.44 1.06
N ILE A 126 17.03 3.63 1.83
CA ILE A 126 18.28 2.87 1.70
C ILE A 126 17.98 1.35 1.71
N ASP A 127 16.89 0.95 2.38
CA ASP A 127 16.30 -0.37 2.49
C ASP A 127 15.82 -1.02 1.15
N ASP A 128 15.66 -0.24 0.07
CA ASP A 128 15.25 -0.73 -1.26
C ASP A 128 16.41 -0.74 -2.27
N ILE A 129 17.62 -0.35 -1.86
CA ILE A 129 18.78 -0.28 -2.77
C ILE A 129 19.37 -1.67 -2.95
N MET A 130 19.14 -2.25 -4.13
CA MET A 130 19.66 -3.55 -4.52
C MET A 130 21.06 -3.42 -5.11
N CYS A 131 21.93 -4.38 -4.79
CA CYS A 131 23.23 -4.46 -5.44
C CYS A 131 23.09 -4.73 -6.94
N GLY A 132 23.69 -3.89 -7.79
CA GLY A 132 23.66 -4.05 -9.25
C GLY A 132 24.36 -5.32 -9.79
N VAL A 133 25.07 -6.06 -8.94
CA VAL A 133 25.78 -7.30 -9.30
C VAL A 133 25.02 -8.54 -8.85
N CYS A 134 24.64 -8.61 -7.56
CA CYS A 134 23.98 -9.80 -7.01
C CYS A 134 22.45 -9.69 -6.95
N GLY A 135 21.89 -8.49 -7.14
CA GLY A 135 20.44 -8.23 -7.06
C GLY A 135 19.86 -8.30 -5.65
N GLY A 136 20.69 -8.47 -4.61
CA GLY A 136 20.26 -8.52 -3.22
C GLY A 136 20.38 -7.17 -2.52
N GLY A 137 19.48 -6.91 -1.56
CA GLY A 137 19.49 -5.73 -0.68
C GLY A 137 19.93 -6.03 0.76
N GLY A 138 20.46 -7.23 1.03
CA GLY A 138 21.04 -7.57 2.33
C GLY A 138 22.38 -6.87 2.57
N ASP A 139 22.94 -6.99 3.78
CA ASP A 139 24.27 -6.46 4.15
C ASP A 139 24.48 -4.97 3.83
N GLU A 140 23.52 -4.14 4.23
CA GLU A 140 23.52 -2.67 4.08
C GLU A 140 24.81 -2.01 4.59
N SER A 141 25.43 -2.58 5.65
CA SER A 141 26.70 -2.09 6.21
C SER A 141 27.88 -2.19 5.26
N MET A 142 27.79 -2.98 4.19
CA MET A 142 28.83 -3.17 3.17
C MET A 142 28.34 -2.77 1.78
N LEU A 143 27.24 -2.01 1.70
CA LEU A 143 26.66 -1.52 0.45
C LEU A 143 27.14 -0.10 0.17
N LEU A 144 27.90 0.08 -0.91
CA LEU A 144 28.35 1.37 -1.41
C LEU A 144 27.31 1.97 -2.38
N LEU A 145 27.12 3.27 -2.29
CA LEU A 145 26.30 4.04 -3.23
C LEU A 145 27.20 4.86 -4.12
N CYS A 146 26.97 4.81 -5.43
CA CYS A 146 27.66 5.68 -6.37
C CYS A 146 27.12 7.11 -6.23
N ASP A 147 28.01 8.10 -6.05
CA ASP A 147 27.64 9.51 -5.90
C ASP A 147 26.99 10.13 -7.16
N GLU A 148 27.18 9.50 -8.32
CA GLU A 148 26.68 10.01 -9.61
C GLU A 148 25.35 9.37 -10.03
N CYS A 149 25.25 8.03 -9.96
CA CYS A 149 24.06 7.30 -10.41
C CYS A 149 23.18 6.76 -9.28
N ASN A 150 23.57 6.92 -8.01
CA ASN A 150 22.89 6.36 -6.82
C ASN A 150 22.65 4.84 -6.85
N ALA A 151 23.37 4.09 -7.70
CA ALA A 151 23.29 2.64 -7.74
C ALA A 151 24.08 2.01 -6.58
N GLY A 152 23.54 0.94 -5.99
CA GLY A 152 24.14 0.21 -4.89
C GLY A 152 25.05 -0.92 -5.33
N PHE A 153 26.18 -1.11 -4.64
CA PHE A 153 27.13 -2.19 -4.88
C PHE A 153 27.75 -2.67 -3.59
N HIS A 154 27.73 -3.99 -3.32
CA HIS A 154 28.50 -4.51 -2.19
C HIS A 154 30.00 -4.41 -2.44
N THR A 155 30.76 -4.08 -1.41
CA THR A 155 32.23 -4.03 -1.44
C THR A 155 32.85 -5.34 -1.99
N TYR A 156 32.24 -6.49 -1.66
CA TYR A 156 32.65 -7.81 -2.13
C TYR A 156 32.10 -8.24 -3.49
N CYS A 157 31.10 -7.53 -4.02
CA CYS A 157 30.54 -7.75 -5.35
C CYS A 157 31.32 -7.00 -6.44
N LEU A 158 32.12 -6.00 -6.05
CA LEU A 158 32.98 -5.26 -6.96
C LEU A 158 34.19 -6.10 -7.39
N THR A 159 34.75 -5.76 -8.56
CA THR A 159 36.00 -6.35 -9.07
C THR A 159 36.92 -5.19 -9.49
N PRO A 160 38.05 -4.94 -8.79
CA PRO A 160 38.54 -5.66 -7.61
C PRO A 160 37.63 -5.49 -6.38
N LYS A 161 37.64 -6.48 -5.49
CA LYS A 161 36.89 -6.42 -4.23
C LYS A 161 37.50 -5.36 -3.32
N LEU A 162 36.63 -4.64 -2.61
CA LEU A 162 37.04 -3.69 -1.57
C LEU A 162 36.87 -4.37 -0.21
N ASP A 163 37.92 -4.37 0.61
CA ASP A 163 37.85 -4.92 1.97
C ASP A 163 37.31 -3.90 2.97
N VAL A 164 37.37 -2.61 2.63
CA VAL A 164 36.93 -1.48 3.45
C VAL A 164 36.13 -0.49 2.60
N ILE A 165 35.17 0.18 3.24
CA ILE A 165 34.46 1.30 2.65
C ILE A 165 35.44 2.47 2.50
N PRO A 166 35.65 3.02 1.29
CA PRO A 166 36.55 4.15 1.10
C PRO A 166 36.03 5.39 1.82
N GLU A 167 36.93 6.15 2.44
CA GLU A 167 36.60 7.46 2.99
C GLU A 167 36.52 8.49 1.86
N GLY A 168 35.35 9.11 1.67
CA GLY A 168 35.13 10.15 0.66
C GLY A 168 34.17 9.73 -0.45
N THR A 169 34.33 10.31 -1.64
CA THR A 169 33.45 10.06 -2.78
C THR A 169 33.80 8.76 -3.50
N TRP A 170 32.79 7.99 -3.91
CA TRP A 170 32.96 6.74 -4.62
C TRP A 170 32.07 6.68 -5.87
N HIS A 171 32.66 6.24 -6.98
CA HIS A 171 32.00 6.13 -8.27
C HIS A 171 32.03 4.67 -8.75
N CYS A 172 30.93 4.19 -9.33
CA CYS A 172 30.85 2.83 -9.82
C CYS A 172 31.68 2.66 -11.11
N PRO A 173 32.06 1.41 -11.49
CA PRO A 173 32.87 1.15 -12.67
C PRO A 173 32.32 1.77 -13.96
N SER A 174 31.00 1.79 -14.12
CA SER A 174 30.33 2.42 -15.28
C SER A 174 30.60 3.92 -15.32
N CYS A 175 30.35 4.63 -14.22
CA CYS A 175 30.58 6.07 -14.10
C CYS A 175 32.07 6.45 -14.23
N THR A 176 32.98 5.62 -13.70
CA THR A 176 34.43 5.85 -13.87
C THR A 176 34.94 5.55 -15.27
N SER A 177 34.24 4.72 -16.05
CA SER A 177 34.62 4.41 -17.44
C SER A 177 34.12 5.44 -18.46
N GLU A 178 33.17 6.29 -18.05
CA GLU A 178 32.62 7.38 -18.87
C GLU A 178 33.34 8.73 -18.64
N GLN A 179 34.47 8.73 -17.92
CA GLN A 179 35.38 9.87 -17.74
C GLN A 179 36.67 9.69 -18.56
#